data_AF-A0A3A4URW1-F1
#
_entry.id   AF-A0A3A4URW1-F1
#
_cell.length_a   1.000
_cell.length_b   1.000
_cell.length_c   1.000
_cell.angle_alpha   90.00
_cell.angle_beta   90.00
_cell.angle_gamma   90.00
#
_symmetry.space_group_name_H-M   'P 1'
#
loop_
_entity.id
_entity.type
_entity.pdbx_description
1 polymer ?
#
loop_
_entity_poly.entity_id
_entity_poly.type
_entity_poly.pdbx_seq_one_letter_code
_entity_poly.pdbx_strand_id
1 'polypeptide(L)' 'MPKNVLRVKGMHCKSCVMLVTDALTEIGTTNVSIALDGKKQEAIVSFEGNPAKAVAAIKELGYRV' A
#
# COMPACT_ATOMS: atom_id res chain seq x y z
N MET A 1 -4.41 -9.51 16.97
CA MET A 1 -4.77 -8.29 16.20
C MET A 1 -4.29 -8.51 14.77
N PRO A 2 -5.18 -8.64 13.76
CA PRO A 2 -4.76 -8.97 12.40
C PRO A 2 -4.17 -7.74 11.72
N LYS A 3 -2.83 -7.66 11.70
CA LYS A 3 -2.11 -6.69 10.88
C LYS A 3 -2.08 -7.24 9.45
N ASN A 4 -2.72 -6.54 8.51
CA ASN A 4 -2.68 -6.94 7.11
C ASN A 4 -1.41 -6.40 6.46
N VAL A 5 -0.78 -7.22 5.64
CA VAL A 5 0.47 -6.87 4.96
C VAL A 5 0.29 -7.15 3.48
N LEU A 6 0.46 -6.11 2.67
CA LEU A 6 0.47 -6.18 1.21
C LEU A 6 1.87 -5.92 0.68
N ARG A 7 2.24 -6.68 -0.36
CA ARG A 7 3.51 -6.50 -1.07
C ARG A 7 3.20 -5.92 -2.45
N VAL A 8 3.63 -4.68 -2.67
CA VAL A 8 3.46 -3.99 -3.95
C VAL A 8 4.79 -4.06 -4.69
N LYS A 9 4.80 -4.68 -5.88
CA LYS A 9 6.00 -4.70 -6.74
C LYS A 9 5.97 -3.48 -7.66
N GLY A 10 7.10 -2.80 -7.83
CA GLY A 10 7.23 -1.65 -8.73
C GLY A 10 6.90 -0.28 -8.11
N MET A 11 6.72 -0.20 -6.79
CA MET A 11 6.61 1.08 -6.09
C MET A 11 7.98 1.79 -6.04
N HIS A 12 8.35 2.47 -7.13
CA HIS A 12 9.57 3.29 -7.18
C HIS A 12 9.25 4.80 -7.14
N CYS A 13 8.05 5.19 -7.54
CA CYS A 13 7.72 6.60 -7.66
C CYS A 13 7.22 7.16 -6.32
N LYS A 14 7.91 8.17 -5.79
CA LYS A 14 7.52 8.89 -4.56
C LYS A 14 6.08 9.41 -4.61
N SER A 15 5.62 9.86 -5.78
CA SER A 15 4.25 10.33 -6.00
C SER A 15 3.21 9.22 -5.76
N CYS A 16 3.60 7.98 -6.03
CA CYS A 16 2.68 6.84 -5.98
C CYS A 16 2.57 6.23 -4.58
N VAL A 17 3.64 6.35 -3.79
CA VAL A 17 3.59 6.05 -2.35
C VAL A 17 2.64 7.00 -1.65
N MET A 18 2.69 8.30 -1.96
CA MET A 18 1.76 9.29 -1.41
C MET A 18 0.32 8.97 -1.81
N LEU A 19 0.03 8.74 -3.10
CA LEU A 19 -1.31 8.39 -3.59
C LEU A 19 -1.89 7.14 -2.91
N VAL A 20 -1.09 6.08 -2.76
CA VAL A 20 -1.54 4.86 -2.07
C VAL A 20 -1.75 5.13 -0.58
N THR A 21 -0.87 5.88 0.08
CA THR A 21 -1.01 6.20 1.52
C THR A 21 -2.28 7.01 1.78
N ASP A 22 -2.55 7.97 0.91
CA ASP A 22 -3.72 8.85 0.97
C ASP A 22 -5.01 8.05 0.74
N ALA A 23 -5.06 7.25 -0.34
CA ALA A 23 -6.20 6.37 -0.62
C ALA A 23 -6.44 5.34 0.50
N LEU A 24 -5.38 4.76 1.07
CA LEU A 24 -5.48 3.86 2.22
C LEU A 24 -5.99 4.58 3.48
N THR A 25 -5.57 5.82 3.70
CA THR A 25 -6.06 6.63 4.83
C THR A 25 -7.54 6.97 4.63
N GLU A 26 -7.95 7.31 3.41
CA GLU A 26 -9.32 7.71 3.07
C GLU A 26 -10.33 6.57 3.20
N ILE A 27 -9.97 5.34 2.84
CA ILE A 27 -10.86 4.16 2.99
C ILE A 27 -11.04 3.71 4.46
N GLY A 28 -10.42 4.41 5.42
CA GLY A 28 -10.52 4.14 6.85
C GLY A 28 -9.54 3.09 7.37
N THR A 29 -8.39 2.93 6.69
CA THR A 29 -7.34 2.02 7.16
C THR A 29 -6.48 2.71 8.20
N THR A 30 -6.38 2.13 9.38
CA THR A 30 -5.58 2.68 10.48
C THR A 30 -4.18 2.08 10.46
N ASN A 31 -3.19 2.78 11.00
CA ASN A 31 -1.84 2.24 11.21
C ASN A 31 -1.12 1.81 9.91
N VAL A 32 -1.19 2.66 8.88
CA VAL A 32 -0.52 2.44 7.60
C VAL A 32 0.99 2.65 7.75
N SER A 33 1.78 1.65 7.36
CA SER A 33 3.24 1.70 7.32
C SER A 33 3.72 1.18 5.98
N ILE A 34 4.47 2.00 5.25
CA ILE A 34 5.04 1.61 3.95
C ILE A 34 6.54 1.47 4.11
N ALA A 35 7.05 0.26 3.94
CA ALA A 35 8.47 -0.03 3.90
C ALA A 35 8.90 -0.24 2.45
N LEU A 36 9.69 0.69 1.92
CA LEU A 36 10.25 0.62 0.57
C LEU A 36 11.57 -0.16 0.62
N ASP A 37 11.61 -1.31 -0.06
CA ASP A 37 12.84 -2.08 -0.27
C ASP A 37 13.50 -1.62 -1.57
N GLY A 38 14.40 -0.64 -1.44
CA GLY A 38 15.12 -0.05 -2.58
C GLY A 38 16.02 -1.03 -3.33
N LYS A 39 16.36 -2.20 -2.74
CA LYS A 39 17.17 -3.23 -3.39
C LYS A 39 16.37 -4.08 -4.37
N LYS A 40 15.07 -4.27 -4.12
CA LYS A 40 14.20 -5.12 -4.95
C LYS A 40 13.11 -4.37 -5.70
N GLN A 41 13.02 -3.05 -5.56
CA GLN A 41 11.92 -2.24 -6.10
C GLN A 41 10.55 -2.75 -5.60
N GLU A 42 10.51 -3.18 -4.34
CA GLU A 42 9.31 -3.70 -3.67
C GLU A 42 8.91 -2.75 -2.54
N ALA A 43 7.61 -2.65 -2.26
CA ALA A 43 7.10 -1.94 -1.10
C ALA A 43 6.23 -2.86 -0.26
N ILE A 44 6.41 -2.83 1.05
CA ILE A 44 5.60 -3.58 2.01
C ILE A 44 4.68 -2.58 2.70
N VAL A 45 3.39 -2.67 2.41
CA VAL A 45 2.34 -1.85 3.01
C VAL A 45 1.71 -2.65 4.12
N SER A 46 1.87 -2.22 5.37
CA SER A 46 1.23 -2.81 6.53
C SER A 46 0.12 -1.89 7.01
N PHE A 47 -1.08 -2.41 7.25
CA PHE A 47 -2.21 -1.61 7.69
C PHE A 47 -3.21 -2.45 8.49
N GLU A 48 -4.03 -1.78 9.29
CA GLU A 48 -5.13 -2.38 10.05
C GLU A 48 -6.46 -1.97 9.41
N GLY A 49 -7.15 -2.95 8.83
CA GLY A 49 -8.39 -2.71 8.08
C GLY A 49 -8.66 -3.79 7.04
N ASN A 50 -9.42 -3.46 6.01
CA ASN A 50 -9.84 -4.44 5.00
C ASN A 50 -8.84 -4.48 3.82
N PRO A 51 -8.10 -5.58 3.61
CA PRO A 51 -7.13 -5.67 2.53
C PRO A 51 -7.77 -5.66 1.13
N ALA A 52 -9.03 -6.03 0.99
CA ALA A 52 -9.71 -5.97 -0.31
C ALA A 52 -9.87 -4.53 -0.82
N LYS A 53 -10.19 -3.58 0.07
CA LYS A 53 -10.28 -2.15 -0.29
C LYS A 53 -8.90 -1.59 -0.64
N ALA A 54 -7.88 -1.97 0.12
CA ALA A 54 -6.50 -1.60 -0.17
C ALA A 54 -6.05 -2.09 -1.55
N VAL A 55 -6.30 -3.37 -1.87
CA VAL A 55 -6.00 -3.96 -3.19
C VAL A 55 -6.73 -3.22 -4.30
N ALA A 56 -8.01 -2.89 -4.12
CA ALA A 56 -8.79 -2.16 -5.11
C ALA A 56 -8.20 -0.78 -5.39
N ALA A 57 -7.93 0.02 -4.35
CA ALA A 57 -7.32 1.33 -4.48
C ALA A 57 -5.94 1.27 -5.15
N ILE A 58 -5.10 0.30 -4.75
CA ILE A 58 -3.77 0.12 -5.33
C ILE A 58 -3.85 -0.31 -6.81
N LYS A 59 -4.84 -1.13 -7.17
CA LYS A 59 -5.08 -1.57 -8.55
C LYS A 59 -5.65 -0.44 -9.42
N GLU A 60 -6.49 0.43 -8.86
CA GLU A 60 -6.97 1.65 -9.55
C GLU A 60 -5.83 2.62 -9.84
N LEU A 61 -4.83 2.69 -8.96
CA LEU A 61 -3.60 3.46 -9.17
C LEU A 61 -2.62 2.81 -10.18
N GLY A 62 -2.96 1.63 -10.71
CA GLY A 62 -2.17 0.94 -11.74
C GLY A 62 -1.06 0.03 -11.21
N TYR A 63 -1.04 -0.30 -9.92
CA TYR A 63 -0.05 -1.19 -9.32
C TYR A 63 -0.52 -2.65 -9.31
N ARG A 64 0.46 -3.56 -9.42
CA ARG A 64 0.23 -5.00 -9.27
C ARG A 64 0.58 -5.44 -7.85
N VAL A 65 -0.41 -6.01 -7.16
CA VAL A 65 -0.33 -6.53 -5.78
C VAL A 65 -0.61 -8.02 -5.73
#